data_AF-R7ZZ20-F1
#
_entry.id   AF-R7ZZ20-F1
#
_cell.length_a   1.000
_cell.length_b   1.000
_cell.length_c   1.000
_cell.angle_alpha   90.00
_cell.angle_beta   90.00
_cell.angle_gamma   90.00
#
_symmetry.space_group_name_H-M   'P 1'
#
loop_
_entity.id
_entity.type
_entity.pdbx_description
1 polymer ?
#
loop_
_entity_poly.entity_id
_entity_poly.type
_entity_poly.pdbx_seq_one_letter_code
_entity_poly.pdbx_strand_id
1 'polypeptide(L)'
;MNQKQKRRLHPQFKGIPSEHIAFSKKKYQMKQPIQGFRPKMLLLMLSFFSVQLLYAQAGPNLGTTARTMNQAIQAMEEGKFETANGLFRQIVQSNVPIPPEMPFFFAKTLYELGQYSNSENFLQKYLDLNGFSGEHYQQAKALQEKLKIPLSQIKECSLCDRLGYRLHTCETCLGERVIEQDCGLCKLTGIVGCSRCAGKGVVTKKNVFNIVEYYDCERCETTGRLTCPRCEGTKVEHGDCNTCKGTGQITSSNLCDHTKNDGLTYSQSIRTSFRIIGH
;
A
#
# COMPACT_ATOMS: atom_id res chain seq x y z
N MET A 1 10.42 20.96 42.26
CA MET A 1 9.13 20.30 41.98
C MET A 1 8.67 20.80 40.60
N ASN A 2 8.52 19.98 39.56
CA ASN A 2 7.35 19.12 39.25
C ASN A 2 6.03 19.94 39.30
N GLN A 3 5.14 20.03 38.30
CA GLN A 3 4.84 19.30 37.04
C GLN A 3 4.16 20.30 36.05
N LYS A 4 3.80 20.07 34.76
CA LYS A 4 3.79 18.92 33.81
C LYS A 4 3.69 19.52 32.39
N GLN A 5 4.47 19.09 31.38
CA GLN A 5 4.27 19.51 29.97
C GLN A 5 3.77 18.34 29.11
N LYS A 6 2.52 18.44 28.61
CA LYS A 6 1.75 17.31 28.06
C LYS A 6 2.00 17.15 26.55
N ARG A 7 3.10 16.50 26.16
CA ARG A 7 3.37 16.15 24.75
C ARG A 7 2.27 15.20 24.23
N ARG A 8 1.60 15.58 23.14
CA ARG A 8 0.67 14.68 22.44
C ARG A 8 1.46 13.71 21.58
N LEU A 9 1.34 12.41 21.86
CA LEU A 9 1.80 11.33 20.99
C LEU A 9 0.70 11.03 19.96
N HIS A 10 1.06 11.02 18.67
CA HIS A 10 0.26 10.48 17.57
C HIS A 10 1.22 9.99 16.47
N PRO A 11 0.84 8.98 15.69
CA PRO A 11 0.20 7.73 16.11
C PRO A 11 1.12 6.53 15.84
N GLN A 12 0.89 5.41 16.52
CA GLN A 12 1.55 4.14 16.17
C GLN A 12 1.18 3.73 14.74
N PHE A 13 2.18 3.43 13.91
CA PHE A 13 1.95 2.61 12.73
C PHE A 13 1.38 1.26 13.19
N LYS A 14 0.18 0.91 12.74
CA LYS A 14 -0.36 -0.44 12.93
C LYS A 14 0.52 -1.40 12.15
N GLY A 15 1.31 -2.19 12.87
CA GLY A 15 2.00 -3.33 12.28
C GLY A 15 0.99 -4.26 11.62
N ILE A 16 1.37 -4.77 10.43
CA ILE A 16 0.66 -5.89 9.80
C ILE A 16 0.75 -7.06 10.78
N PRO A 17 -0.38 -7.72 11.15
CA PRO A 17 -0.33 -8.82 12.10
C PRO A 17 0.48 -9.98 11.50
N SER A 18 1.56 -10.35 12.18
CA SER A 18 2.25 -11.61 11.93
C SER A 18 1.35 -12.75 12.37
N GLU A 19 0.59 -13.33 11.44
CA GLU A 19 -0.24 -14.50 11.75
C GLU A 19 0.64 -15.66 12.22
N HIS A 20 0.38 -16.09 13.45
CA HIS A 20 1.08 -17.21 14.06
C HIS A 20 0.71 -18.51 13.33
N ILE A 21 1.62 -19.01 12.48
CA ILE A 21 1.55 -20.39 11.97
C ILE A 21 1.84 -21.34 13.12
N ALA A 22 0.79 -21.67 13.88
CA ALA A 22 0.83 -22.63 14.97
C ALA A 22 0.98 -24.05 14.40
N PHE A 23 2.21 -24.57 14.38
CA PHE A 23 2.49 -25.97 14.04
C PHE A 23 1.87 -26.92 15.07
N SER A 24 0.64 -27.38 14.77
CA SER A 24 -0.07 -28.36 15.60
C SER A 24 0.59 -29.74 15.53
N LYS A 25 1.36 -30.09 16.57
CA LYS A 25 1.87 -31.45 16.77
C LYS A 25 0.72 -32.41 17.15
N LYS A 26 -0.01 -32.92 16.14
CA LYS A 26 -0.95 -34.03 16.34
C LYS A 26 -0.18 -35.29 16.74
N LYS A 27 -0.33 -35.71 18.00
CA LYS A 27 0.09 -37.04 18.47
C LYS A 27 -0.79 -38.09 17.79
N TYR A 28 -0.20 -38.94 16.95
CA TYR A 28 -0.87 -40.15 16.46
C TYR A 28 -1.03 -41.15 17.62
N GLN A 29 -2.26 -41.56 17.91
CA GLN A 29 -2.52 -42.71 18.77
C GLN A 29 -2.76 -43.95 17.89
N MET A 30 -1.98 -45.01 18.10
CA MET A 30 -2.25 -46.32 17.51
C MET A 30 -3.31 -47.06 18.36
N LYS A 31 -4.42 -47.47 17.74
CA LYS A 31 -5.32 -48.55 18.20
C LYS A 31 -5.95 -49.20 16.96
N GLN A 32 -5.61 -50.46 16.65
CA GLN A 32 -6.35 -51.70 17.02
C GLN A 32 -7.19 -52.22 15.83
N PRO A 33 -7.65 -53.48 15.78
CA PRO A 33 -7.11 -54.42 14.79
C PRO A 33 -8.06 -54.73 13.62
N ILE A 34 -7.49 -55.37 12.59
CA ILE A 34 -8.18 -55.77 11.36
C ILE A 34 -9.04 -57.01 11.61
N GLN A 35 -10.34 -56.95 11.30
CA GLN A 35 -11.21 -58.13 11.19
C GLN A 35 -12.17 -58.00 9.99
N GLY A 36 -12.34 -59.09 9.23
CA GLY A 36 -13.50 -59.28 8.35
C GLY A 36 -13.38 -58.81 6.88
N PHE A 37 -12.34 -59.22 6.15
CA PHE A 37 -12.23 -58.93 4.70
C PHE A 37 -13.28 -59.72 3.89
N ARG A 38 -14.33 -59.05 3.39
CA ARG A 38 -15.37 -59.68 2.54
C ARG A 38 -15.10 -59.42 1.04
N PRO A 39 -14.97 -60.47 0.20
CA PRO A 39 -14.41 -60.33 -1.16
C PRO A 39 -15.31 -59.61 -2.19
N LYS A 40 -16.58 -59.32 -1.87
CA LYS A 40 -17.48 -58.58 -2.78
C LYS A 40 -17.28 -57.05 -2.76
N MET A 41 -16.43 -56.51 -1.88
CA MET A 41 -16.11 -55.07 -1.81
C MET A 41 -14.85 -54.67 -2.61
N LEU A 42 -14.20 -55.60 -3.31
CA LEU A 42 -12.99 -55.29 -4.08
C LEU A 42 -13.30 -54.58 -5.42
N LEU A 43 -14.40 -54.96 -6.07
CA LEU A 43 -14.71 -54.51 -7.44
C LEU A 43 -15.26 -53.07 -7.52
N LEU A 44 -15.83 -52.57 -6.43
CA LEU A 44 -16.40 -51.22 -6.34
C LEU A 44 -15.37 -50.16 -5.87
N MET A 45 -14.24 -50.59 -5.31
CA MET A 45 -13.11 -49.71 -4.97
C MET A 45 -12.22 -49.39 -6.18
N LEU A 46 -12.14 -50.28 -7.19
CA LEU A 46 -11.36 -49.99 -8.41
C LEU A 46 -11.98 -48.88 -9.28
N SER A 47 -13.31 -48.71 -9.29
CA SER A 47 -13.98 -47.67 -10.09
C SER A 47 -13.91 -46.28 -9.46
N PHE A 48 -13.59 -46.16 -8.17
CA PHE A 48 -13.43 -44.87 -7.48
C PHE A 48 -12.00 -44.32 -7.56
N PHE A 49 -11.02 -45.16 -7.91
CA PHE A 49 -9.61 -44.77 -7.99
C PHE A 49 -9.22 -44.06 -9.29
N SER A 50 -9.98 -44.26 -10.37
CA SER A 50 -9.72 -43.66 -11.69
C SER A 50 -10.08 -42.16 -11.76
N VAL A 51 -10.98 -41.66 -10.92
CA VAL A 51 -11.39 -40.23 -10.91
C VAL A 51 -10.37 -39.33 -10.21
N GLN A 52 -9.58 -39.87 -9.28
CA GLN A 52 -8.59 -39.10 -8.50
C GLN A 52 -7.36 -38.68 -9.33
N LEU A 53 -7.08 -39.34 -10.45
CA LEU A 53 -5.91 -39.08 -11.30
C LEU A 53 -5.97 -37.74 -12.08
N LEU A 54 -7.15 -37.16 -12.25
CA LEU A 54 -7.32 -35.90 -12.99
C LEU A 54 -6.92 -34.64 -12.21
N TYR A 55 -6.86 -34.71 -10.87
CA TYR A 55 -6.50 -33.56 -10.02
C TYR A 55 -4.99 -33.39 -9.80
N ALA A 56 -4.15 -34.32 -10.27
CA ALA A 56 -2.71 -34.30 -10.06
C ALA A 56 -1.92 -33.41 -11.06
N GLN A 57 -2.56 -32.93 -12.13
CA GLN A 57 -1.90 -32.11 -13.18
C GLN A 57 -1.93 -30.60 -12.88
N ALA A 58 -2.65 -30.15 -11.85
CA ALA A 58 -2.71 -28.74 -11.42
C ALA A 58 -1.52 -28.34 -10.53
N GLY A 59 -0.30 -28.73 -10.90
CA GLY A 59 0.91 -28.23 -10.26
C GLY A 59 1.12 -26.74 -10.57
N PRO A 60 1.62 -25.93 -9.62
CA PRO A 60 2.00 -24.55 -9.93
C PRO A 60 3.06 -24.53 -11.03
N ASN A 61 2.96 -23.56 -11.95
CA ASN A 61 3.79 -23.49 -13.17
C ASN A 61 5.22 -22.99 -12.88
N LEU A 62 5.94 -23.72 -12.02
CA LEU A 62 7.28 -23.41 -11.51
C LEU A 62 8.34 -23.32 -12.61
N GLY A 63 8.12 -23.98 -13.76
CA GLY A 63 9.04 -23.95 -14.89
C GLY A 63 9.17 -22.56 -15.54
N THR A 64 8.10 -21.76 -15.55
CA THR A 64 8.18 -20.39 -16.11
C THR A 64 8.92 -19.44 -15.18
N THR A 65 8.65 -19.47 -13.88
CA THR A 65 9.30 -18.57 -12.91
C THR A 65 10.77 -18.91 -12.69
N ALA A 66 11.15 -20.18 -12.68
CA ALA A 66 12.56 -20.59 -12.63
C ALA A 66 13.33 -20.10 -13.86
N ARG A 67 12.73 -20.18 -15.06
CA ARG A 67 13.33 -19.64 -16.29
C ARG A 67 13.50 -18.12 -16.23
N THR A 68 12.48 -17.38 -15.80
CA THR A 68 12.56 -15.92 -15.62
C THR A 68 13.60 -15.53 -14.58
N MET A 69 13.75 -16.31 -13.50
CA MET A 69 14.77 -16.07 -12.46
C MET A 69 16.18 -16.23 -13.03
N ASN A 70 16.45 -17.29 -13.79
CA ASN A 70 17.75 -17.50 -14.42
C ASN A 70 18.08 -16.37 -15.43
N GLN A 71 17.09 -15.90 -16.19
CA GLN A 71 17.24 -14.75 -17.08
C GLN A 71 17.52 -13.44 -16.31
N ALA A 72 16.89 -13.24 -15.15
CA ALA A 72 17.12 -12.08 -14.30
C ALA A 72 18.53 -12.08 -13.68
N ILE A 73 19.00 -13.25 -13.21
CA ILE A 73 20.36 -13.43 -12.69
C ILE A 73 21.38 -13.21 -13.80
N GLN A 74 21.21 -13.81 -14.97
CA GLN A 74 22.10 -13.60 -16.12
C GLN A 74 22.15 -12.10 -16.51
N ALA A 75 21.00 -11.42 -16.61
CA ALA A 75 20.98 -9.99 -16.90
C ALA A 75 21.69 -9.14 -15.84
N MET A 76 21.58 -9.52 -14.56
CA MET A 76 22.30 -8.87 -13.45
C MET A 76 23.82 -9.12 -13.54
N GLU A 77 24.27 -10.32 -13.89
CA GLU A 77 25.67 -10.67 -14.08
C GLU A 77 26.29 -9.95 -15.29
N GLU A 78 25.52 -9.74 -16.36
CA GLU A 78 25.87 -8.93 -17.52
C GLU A 78 25.81 -7.40 -17.26
N GLY A 79 25.51 -6.97 -16.02
CA GLY A 79 25.40 -5.55 -15.65
C GLY A 79 24.15 -4.83 -16.16
N LYS A 80 23.19 -5.56 -16.74
CA LYS A 80 21.93 -5.04 -17.31
C LYS A 80 20.86 -4.90 -16.22
N PHE A 81 21.16 -4.13 -15.18
CA PHE A 81 20.36 -4.08 -13.96
C PHE A 81 18.90 -3.69 -14.17
N GLU A 82 18.57 -2.80 -15.12
CA GLU A 82 17.17 -2.47 -15.42
C GLU A 82 16.40 -3.65 -16.04
N THR A 83 17.04 -4.42 -16.90
CA THR A 83 16.45 -5.65 -17.47
C THR A 83 16.23 -6.69 -16.36
N ALA A 84 17.22 -6.88 -15.48
CA ALA A 84 17.08 -7.77 -14.32
C ALA A 84 15.95 -7.33 -13.38
N ASN A 85 15.87 -6.03 -13.06
CA ASN A 85 14.81 -5.42 -12.25
C ASN A 85 13.41 -5.65 -12.85
N GLY A 86 13.25 -5.50 -14.16
CA GLY A 86 12.00 -5.83 -14.86
C GLY A 86 11.60 -7.30 -14.71
N LEU A 87 12.55 -8.22 -14.92
CA LEU A 87 12.32 -9.66 -14.81
C LEU A 87 12.03 -10.09 -13.35
N PHE A 88 12.73 -9.54 -12.37
CA PHE A 88 12.45 -9.78 -10.94
C PHE A 88 11.06 -9.27 -10.54
N ARG A 89 10.64 -8.09 -11.03
CA ARG A 89 9.27 -7.58 -10.79
C ARG A 89 8.21 -8.46 -11.44
N GLN A 90 8.45 -9.00 -12.62
CA GLN A 90 7.55 -9.98 -13.26
C GLN A 90 7.37 -11.24 -12.39
N ILE A 91 8.44 -11.75 -11.76
CA ILE A 91 8.36 -12.88 -10.83
C ILE A 91 7.50 -12.52 -9.62
N VAL A 92 7.74 -11.37 -8.98
CA VAL A 92 6.95 -10.90 -7.82
C VAL A 92 5.47 -10.74 -8.17
N GLN A 93 5.16 -10.20 -9.35
CA GLN A 93 3.78 -9.99 -9.84
C GLN A 93 3.07 -11.31 -10.18
N SER A 94 3.79 -12.41 -10.41
CA SER A 94 3.19 -13.70 -10.76
C SER A 94 2.41 -14.37 -9.62
N ASN A 95 2.57 -13.91 -8.37
CA ASN A 95 2.03 -14.51 -7.14
C ASN A 95 2.43 -16.00 -6.91
N VAL A 96 3.40 -16.52 -7.65
CA VAL A 96 3.99 -17.85 -7.45
C VAL A 96 4.93 -17.81 -6.24
N PRO A 97 5.08 -18.90 -5.45
CA PRO A 97 6.08 -18.97 -4.39
C PRO A 97 7.48 -18.58 -4.88
N ILE A 98 8.04 -17.53 -4.27
CA ILE A 98 9.33 -16.95 -4.64
C ILE A 98 10.46 -17.86 -4.10
N PRO A 99 11.44 -18.25 -4.95
CA PRO A 99 12.59 -19.04 -4.49
C PRO A 99 13.38 -18.31 -3.39
N PRO A 100 13.91 -19.02 -2.37
CA PRO A 100 14.48 -18.40 -1.18
C PRO A 100 15.72 -17.54 -1.44
N GLU A 101 16.46 -17.80 -2.52
CA GLU A 101 17.64 -17.00 -2.95
C GLU A 101 17.27 -15.75 -3.77
N MET A 102 16.08 -15.69 -4.40
CA MET A 102 15.70 -14.58 -5.27
C MET A 102 15.74 -13.20 -4.58
N PRO A 103 15.31 -13.03 -3.32
CA PRO A 103 15.39 -11.74 -2.64
C PRO A 103 16.82 -11.20 -2.49
N PHE A 104 17.86 -12.05 -2.42
CA PHE A 104 19.25 -11.59 -2.40
C PHE A 104 19.67 -10.99 -3.75
N PHE A 105 19.44 -11.71 -4.85
CA PHE A 105 19.76 -11.22 -6.19
C PHE A 105 18.98 -9.96 -6.57
N PHE A 106 17.71 -9.90 -6.18
CA PHE A 106 16.89 -8.71 -6.42
C PHE A 106 17.35 -7.53 -5.56
N ALA A 107 17.71 -7.74 -4.28
CA ALA A 107 18.30 -6.70 -3.44
C ALA A 107 19.61 -6.15 -4.03
N LYS A 108 20.52 -7.03 -4.50
CA LYS A 108 21.75 -6.62 -5.20
C LYS A 108 21.44 -5.78 -6.44
N THR A 109 20.49 -6.22 -7.27
CA THR A 109 20.05 -5.47 -8.46
C THR A 109 19.51 -4.08 -8.10
N LEU A 110 18.67 -3.99 -7.06
CA LEU A 110 18.09 -2.74 -6.58
C LEU A 110 19.14 -1.78 -5.99
N TYR A 111 20.20 -2.31 -5.39
CA TYR A 111 21.33 -1.52 -4.89
C TYR A 111 22.08 -0.83 -6.06
N GLU A 112 22.41 -1.57 -7.11
CA GLU A 112 23.10 -1.03 -8.29
C GLU A 112 22.23 0.00 -9.07
N LEU A 113 20.90 -0.09 -8.92
CA LEU A 113 19.94 0.90 -9.44
C LEU A 113 19.67 2.07 -8.48
N GLY A 114 20.37 2.17 -7.34
CA GLY A 114 20.16 3.23 -6.34
C GLY A 114 18.82 3.17 -5.59
N GLN A 115 18.05 2.09 -5.73
CA GLN A 115 16.77 1.88 -5.03
C GLN A 115 16.99 1.33 -3.61
N TYR A 116 17.81 2.04 -2.82
CA TYR A 116 18.40 1.52 -1.58
C TYR A 116 17.39 1.06 -0.53
N SER A 117 16.27 1.76 -0.34
CA SER A 117 15.24 1.31 0.60
C SER A 117 14.55 0.01 0.16
N ASN A 118 14.30 -0.15 -1.14
CA ASN A 118 13.78 -1.42 -1.68
C ASN A 118 14.81 -2.54 -1.53
N SER A 119 16.09 -2.25 -1.78
CA SER A 119 17.21 -3.19 -1.58
C SER A 119 17.29 -3.67 -0.12
N GLU A 120 17.22 -2.77 0.87
CA GLU A 120 17.20 -3.13 2.29
C GLU A 120 16.04 -4.08 2.65
N ASN A 121 14.83 -3.78 2.16
CA ASN A 121 13.65 -4.61 2.41
C ASN A 121 13.78 -6.04 1.85
N PHE A 122 14.26 -6.19 0.61
CA PHE A 122 14.47 -7.52 0.00
C PHE A 122 15.66 -8.26 0.64
N LEU A 123 16.70 -7.53 1.06
CA LEU A 123 17.86 -8.11 1.75
C LEU A 123 17.49 -8.64 3.14
N GLN A 124 16.69 -7.89 3.90
CA GLN A 124 16.17 -8.37 5.18
C GLN A 124 15.29 -9.61 4.97
N LYS A 125 14.44 -9.61 3.93
CA LYS A 125 13.62 -10.78 3.60
C LYS A 125 14.45 -12.03 3.26
N TYR A 126 15.58 -11.87 2.56
CA TYR A 126 16.53 -12.97 2.32
C TYR A 126 17.09 -13.53 3.64
N LEU A 127 17.55 -12.65 4.54
CA LEU A 127 18.12 -13.04 5.84
C LEU A 127 17.07 -13.71 6.75
N ASP A 128 15.82 -13.25 6.73
CA ASP A 128 14.72 -13.82 7.50
C ASP A 128 14.33 -15.23 7.02
N LEU A 129 14.39 -15.49 5.71
CA LEU A 129 14.03 -16.78 5.11
C LEU A 129 15.12 -17.84 5.29
N ASN A 130 16.40 -17.45 5.16
CA ASN A 130 17.52 -18.40 5.08
C ASN A 130 18.40 -18.45 6.33
N GLY A 131 18.30 -17.45 7.21
CA GLY A 131 19.13 -17.33 8.40
C GLY A 131 20.63 -17.34 8.09
N PHE A 132 21.41 -17.95 8.99
CA PHE A 132 22.86 -18.08 8.87
C PHE A 132 23.31 -19.15 7.85
N SER A 133 22.38 -19.97 7.35
CA SER A 133 22.64 -21.11 6.45
C SER A 133 22.46 -20.80 4.96
N GLY A 134 21.98 -19.61 4.60
CA GLY A 134 21.80 -19.23 3.19
C GLY A 134 23.12 -19.11 2.43
N GLU A 135 23.14 -19.56 1.18
CA GLU A 135 24.36 -19.64 0.34
C GLU A 135 25.07 -18.30 0.24
N HIS A 136 24.30 -17.21 0.12
CA HIS A 136 24.82 -15.85 -0.01
C HIS A 136 24.89 -15.08 1.32
N TYR A 137 24.81 -15.74 2.50
CA TYR A 137 24.75 -15.05 3.80
C TYR A 137 25.88 -14.00 4.01
N GLN A 138 27.13 -14.34 3.69
CA GLN A 138 28.26 -13.42 3.84
C GLN A 138 28.17 -12.22 2.87
N GLN A 139 27.72 -12.46 1.63
CA GLN A 139 27.51 -11.41 0.64
C GLN A 139 26.35 -10.49 1.04
N ALA A 140 25.29 -11.07 1.62
CA ALA A 140 24.16 -10.34 2.15
C ALA A 140 24.56 -9.43 3.32
N LYS A 141 25.44 -9.90 4.23
CA LYS A 141 26.01 -9.05 5.28
C LYS A 141 26.89 -7.92 4.73
N ALA A 142 27.72 -8.20 3.73
CA ALA A 142 28.50 -7.15 3.07
C ALA A 142 27.60 -6.09 2.38
N LEU A 143 26.49 -6.50 1.76
CA LEU A 143 25.51 -5.58 1.17
C LEU A 143 24.76 -4.77 2.24
N GLN A 144 24.43 -5.38 3.38
CA GLN A 144 23.79 -4.70 4.52
C GLN A 144 24.68 -3.58 5.08
N GLU A 145 26.00 -3.77 5.13
CA GLU A 145 26.95 -2.72 5.51
C GLU A 145 27.02 -1.61 4.45
N LYS A 146 27.12 -1.96 3.17
CA LYS A 146 27.13 -0.99 2.06
C LYS A 146 25.90 -0.08 2.02
N LEU A 147 24.72 -0.63 2.35
CA LEU A 147 23.45 0.11 2.38
C LEU A 147 23.39 1.21 3.45
N LYS A 148 24.18 1.14 4.54
CA LYS A 148 24.07 2.09 5.67
C LYS A 148 24.29 3.54 5.25
N ILE A 149 25.27 3.79 4.38
CA ILE A 149 25.66 5.14 3.94
C ILE A 149 24.57 5.79 3.06
N PRO A 150 24.12 5.19 1.93
CA PRO A 150 23.05 5.80 1.15
C PRO A 150 21.72 5.91 1.91
N LEU A 151 21.43 4.98 2.82
CA LEU A 151 20.24 5.07 3.66
C LEU A 151 20.32 6.18 4.72
N SER A 152 21.51 6.54 5.23
CA SER A 152 21.65 7.73 6.08
C SER A 152 21.51 9.01 5.26
N GLN A 153 22.12 9.06 4.06
CA GLN A 153 21.97 10.18 3.12
C GLN A 153 20.50 10.44 2.75
N ILE A 154 19.69 9.40 2.49
CA ILE A 154 18.24 9.53 2.28
C ILE A 154 17.53 10.10 3.53
N LYS A 155 17.86 9.60 4.74
CA LYS A 155 17.24 10.05 6.00
C LYS A 155 17.59 11.51 6.36
N GLU A 156 18.77 11.98 5.97
CA GLU A 156 19.26 13.34 6.23
C GLU A 156 18.82 14.35 5.15
N CYS A 157 18.43 13.89 3.96
CA CYS A 157 18.08 14.76 2.85
C CYS A 157 16.62 15.25 2.92
N SER A 158 16.43 16.56 3.09
CA SER A 158 15.10 17.21 3.08
C SER A 158 14.38 17.23 1.73
N LEU A 159 15.03 16.71 0.68
CA LEU A 159 14.52 16.68 -0.70
C LEU A 159 14.06 15.28 -1.12
N CYS A 160 14.31 14.25 -0.30
CA CYS A 160 13.94 12.88 -0.61
C CYS A 160 12.77 12.43 0.27
N ASP A 161 11.95 11.52 -0.26
CA ASP A 161 11.00 10.78 0.55
C ASP A 161 11.71 9.67 1.37
N ARG A 162 10.95 8.91 2.16
CA ARG A 162 11.49 7.82 2.99
C ARG A 162 12.10 6.67 2.19
N LEU A 163 11.81 6.55 0.90
CA LEU A 163 12.24 5.46 0.03
C LEU A 163 13.44 5.85 -0.85
N GLY A 164 13.75 7.15 -0.96
CA GLY A 164 14.84 7.69 -1.76
C GLY A 164 14.41 8.37 -3.07
N TYR A 165 13.11 8.62 -3.27
CA TYR A 165 12.59 9.35 -4.44
C TYR A 165 12.55 10.86 -4.18
N ARG A 166 12.73 11.67 -5.23
CA ARG A 166 12.71 13.13 -5.14
C ARG A 166 11.30 13.63 -4.78
N LEU A 167 11.22 14.54 -3.82
CA LEU A 167 10.02 15.31 -3.49
C LEU A 167 9.90 16.54 -4.39
N HIS A 168 8.68 16.83 -4.83
CA HIS A 168 8.30 18.06 -5.52
C HIS A 168 7.24 18.80 -4.73
N THR A 169 7.14 20.11 -4.94
CA THR A 169 6.03 20.93 -4.43
C THR A 169 4.71 20.41 -4.99
N CYS A 170 3.69 20.29 -4.13
CA CYS A 170 2.36 19.84 -4.56
C CYS A 170 1.73 20.88 -5.51
N GLU A 171 1.55 20.53 -6.77
CA GLU A 171 0.96 21.41 -7.79
C GLU A 171 -0.44 21.92 -7.41
N THR A 172 -1.24 21.12 -6.70
CA THR A 172 -2.61 21.47 -6.31
C THR A 172 -2.71 22.56 -5.23
N CYS A 173 -1.69 22.69 -4.37
CA CYS A 173 -1.68 23.69 -3.29
C CYS A 173 -0.45 24.60 -3.30
N LEU A 174 0.41 24.49 -4.32
CA LEU A 174 1.66 25.24 -4.48
C LEU A 174 2.59 25.23 -3.24
N GLY A 175 2.46 24.24 -2.37
CA GLY A 175 3.20 24.13 -1.11
C GLY A 175 2.45 24.62 0.15
N GLU A 176 1.33 25.32 0.02
CA GLU A 176 0.55 25.92 1.14
C GLU A 176 -0.05 24.91 2.12
N ARG A 177 -0.05 23.62 1.77
CA ARG A 177 -0.59 22.46 2.54
C ARG A 177 -2.10 22.44 2.70
N VAL A 178 -2.70 23.59 2.93
CA VAL A 178 -4.15 23.82 3.05
C VAL A 178 -4.65 24.40 1.73
N ILE A 179 -5.88 24.06 1.36
CA ILE A 179 -6.61 24.74 0.28
C ILE A 179 -8.05 25.00 0.75
N GLU A 180 -8.66 26.06 0.22
CA GLU A 180 -10.10 26.24 0.33
C GLU A 180 -10.80 25.15 -0.48
N GLN A 181 -11.77 24.48 0.13
CA GLN A 181 -12.58 23.44 -0.49
C GLN A 181 -14.06 23.70 -0.23
N ASP A 182 -14.92 23.23 -1.13
CA ASP A 182 -16.35 23.16 -0.91
C ASP A 182 -16.64 22.44 0.41
N CYS A 183 -17.42 23.07 1.31
CA CYS A 183 -17.74 22.43 2.57
C CYS A 183 -18.55 21.14 2.34
N GLY A 184 -17.92 19.98 2.56
CA GLY A 184 -18.49 18.68 2.22
C GLY A 184 -19.79 18.34 2.97
N LEU A 185 -20.08 19.04 4.07
CA LEU A 185 -21.31 18.88 4.85
C LEU A 185 -22.52 19.60 4.21
N CYS A 186 -22.34 20.84 3.72
CA CYS A 186 -23.44 21.61 3.12
C CYS A 186 -23.42 21.65 1.58
N LYS A 187 -22.35 21.16 0.94
CA LYS A 187 -22.17 21.13 -0.52
C LYS A 187 -22.46 22.51 -1.16
N LEU A 188 -21.68 23.52 -0.76
CA LEU A 188 -21.81 24.93 -1.16
C LEU A 188 -23.11 25.66 -0.81
N THR A 189 -24.11 25.03 -0.17
CA THR A 189 -25.36 25.74 0.18
C THR A 189 -25.21 26.68 1.39
N GLY A 190 -24.29 26.39 2.30
CA GLY A 190 -24.10 27.13 3.57
C GLY A 190 -25.10 26.76 4.67
N ILE A 191 -26.11 25.95 4.34
CA ILE A 191 -27.18 25.50 5.24
C ILE A 191 -27.28 23.97 5.25
N VAL A 192 -27.76 23.41 6.35
CA VAL A 192 -27.99 21.98 6.53
C VAL A 192 -29.39 21.72 7.08
N GLY A 193 -29.97 20.57 6.77
CA GLY A 193 -31.25 20.17 7.36
C GLY A 193 -31.10 19.95 8.87
N CYS A 194 -32.03 20.45 9.67
CA CYS A 194 -32.05 20.22 11.11
C CYS A 194 -32.27 18.72 11.39
N SER A 195 -31.29 18.08 12.04
CA SER A 195 -31.33 16.65 12.34
C SER A 195 -32.45 16.25 13.31
N ARG A 196 -32.93 17.18 14.16
CA ARG A 196 -34.01 16.92 15.14
C ARG A 196 -35.39 16.78 14.49
N CYS A 197 -35.64 17.44 13.36
CA CYS A 197 -36.91 17.40 12.61
C CYS A 197 -36.75 16.86 11.18
N ALA A 198 -35.59 16.27 10.85
CA ALA A 198 -35.25 15.79 9.51
C ALA A 198 -35.52 16.82 8.39
N GLY A 199 -35.22 18.10 8.65
CA GLY A 199 -35.44 19.18 7.68
C GLY A 199 -36.86 19.77 7.62
N LYS A 200 -37.84 19.22 8.35
CA LYS A 200 -39.27 19.54 8.20
C LYS A 200 -39.78 20.75 8.99
N GLY A 201 -38.98 21.30 9.91
CA GLY A 201 -39.42 22.37 10.82
C GLY A 201 -40.24 21.91 12.02
N VAL A 202 -40.90 20.74 11.92
CA VAL A 202 -41.76 20.15 12.96
C VAL A 202 -41.30 18.74 13.36
N VAL A 203 -41.52 18.38 14.63
CA VAL A 203 -41.25 17.07 15.22
C VAL A 203 -42.59 16.37 15.51
N THR A 204 -42.79 15.19 14.95
CA THR A 204 -43.96 14.36 15.22
C THR A 204 -43.73 13.44 16.42
N LYS A 205 -44.66 13.42 17.38
CA LYS A 205 -44.71 12.41 18.46
C LYS A 205 -46.04 11.66 18.38
N LYS A 206 -46.03 10.38 18.77
CA LYS A 206 -47.27 9.62 19.01
C LYS A 206 -47.60 9.70 20.50
N ASN A 207 -48.84 10.07 20.82
CA ASN A 207 -49.34 10.02 22.19
C ASN A 207 -49.80 8.60 22.56
N VAL A 208 -50.31 8.44 23.80
CA VAL A 208 -50.80 7.14 24.32
C VAL A 208 -51.99 6.56 23.54
N PHE A 209 -52.67 7.37 22.72
CA PHE A 209 -53.78 6.97 21.85
C PHE A 209 -53.34 6.68 20.40
N ASN A 210 -52.03 6.60 20.14
CA ASN A 210 -51.43 6.48 18.79
C ASN A 210 -51.73 7.65 17.83
N ILE A 211 -52.31 8.75 18.31
CA ILE A 211 -52.53 9.96 17.52
C ILE A 211 -51.18 10.66 17.32
N VAL A 212 -50.91 11.13 16.10
CA VAL A 212 -49.70 11.88 15.77
C VAL A 212 -49.92 13.36 16.07
N GLU A 213 -49.16 13.86 17.03
CA GLU A 213 -49.11 15.27 17.41
C GLU A 213 -47.88 15.93 16.78
N TYR A 214 -48.04 17.17 16.34
CA TYR A 214 -47.01 17.98 15.69
C TYR A 214 -46.53 19.06 16.65
N TYR A 215 -45.22 19.15 16.82
CA TYR A 215 -44.57 20.14 17.68
C TYR A 215 -43.55 20.93 16.87
N ASP A 216 -43.46 22.23 17.10
CA ASP A 216 -42.44 23.08 16.49
C ASP A 216 -41.04 22.65 16.92
N CYS A 217 -40.11 22.59 15.96
CA CYS A 217 -38.74 22.19 16.26
C CYS A 217 -37.94 23.38 16.81
N GLU A 218 -37.95 23.51 18.14
CA GLU A 218 -37.14 24.46 18.94
C GLU A 218 -35.73 24.69 18.39
N ARG A 219 -35.04 23.62 17.96
CA ARG A 219 -33.64 23.67 17.51
C ARG A 219 -33.41 24.54 16.26
N CYS A 220 -34.42 24.69 15.40
CA CYS A 220 -34.31 25.41 14.13
C CYS A 220 -35.44 26.43 13.93
N GLU A 221 -36.12 26.83 15.01
CA GLU A 221 -37.15 27.89 15.00
C GLU A 221 -38.13 27.74 13.83
N THR A 222 -38.74 26.54 13.72
CA THR A 222 -39.68 26.11 12.64
C THR A 222 -39.15 26.10 11.20
N THR A 223 -38.00 26.71 10.89
CA THR A 223 -37.45 26.79 9.51
C THR A 223 -37.05 25.44 8.89
N GLY A 224 -36.82 24.43 9.73
CA GLY A 224 -36.26 23.13 9.33
C GLY A 224 -34.78 23.16 8.93
N ARG A 225 -34.15 24.33 8.86
CA ARG A 225 -32.79 24.53 8.37
C ARG A 225 -31.91 25.09 9.47
N LEU A 226 -30.61 24.84 9.38
CA LEU A 226 -29.59 25.40 10.27
C LEU A 226 -28.44 25.92 9.42
N THR A 227 -27.77 26.99 9.86
CA THR A 227 -26.46 27.35 9.32
C THR A 227 -25.51 26.16 9.45
N CYS A 228 -24.73 25.87 8.41
CA CYS A 228 -23.81 24.74 8.42
C CYS A 228 -22.79 24.89 9.56
N PRO A 229 -22.74 23.97 10.55
CA PRO A 229 -21.85 24.12 11.71
C PRO A 229 -20.37 23.85 11.40
N ARG A 230 -20.04 23.50 10.14
CA ARG A 230 -18.68 23.17 9.69
C ARG A 230 -18.00 24.32 8.94
N CYS A 231 -18.76 25.15 8.24
CA CYS A 231 -18.28 26.36 7.56
C CYS A 231 -18.93 27.64 8.09
N GLU A 232 -19.79 27.56 9.11
CA GLU A 232 -20.50 28.70 9.71
C GLU A 232 -21.27 29.57 8.68
N GLY A 233 -21.65 28.96 7.55
CA GLY A 233 -22.34 29.63 6.45
C GLY A 233 -21.43 30.20 5.35
N THR A 234 -20.10 30.21 5.51
CA THR A 234 -19.15 30.70 4.49
C THR A 234 -19.11 29.84 3.22
N LYS A 235 -19.66 28.62 3.27
CA LYS A 235 -19.70 27.59 2.20
C LYS A 235 -18.36 26.92 1.90
N VAL A 236 -17.24 27.54 2.29
CA VAL A 236 -15.88 27.01 2.14
C VAL A 236 -15.36 26.43 3.45
N GLU A 237 -14.47 25.45 3.36
CA GLU A 237 -13.70 24.95 4.49
C GLU A 237 -12.21 24.96 4.16
N HIS A 238 -11.40 25.39 5.14
CA HIS A 238 -9.95 25.33 5.05
C HIS A 238 -9.52 23.91 5.44
N GLY A 239 -9.21 23.08 4.45
CA GLY A 239 -8.88 21.67 4.64
C GLY A 239 -7.48 21.33 4.12
N ASP A 240 -6.89 20.28 4.67
CA ASP A 240 -5.66 19.69 4.13
C ASP A 240 -5.84 19.39 2.63
N CYS A 241 -4.85 19.76 1.82
CA CYS A 241 -4.88 19.51 0.39
C CYS A 241 -5.06 18.02 0.10
N ASN A 242 -6.12 17.69 -0.65
CA ASN A 242 -6.48 16.30 -0.92
C ASN A 242 -5.40 15.51 -1.67
N THR A 243 -4.54 16.19 -2.43
CA THR A 243 -3.44 15.59 -3.20
C THR A 243 -2.27 15.18 -2.29
N CYS A 244 -1.76 16.11 -1.48
CA CYS A 244 -0.57 15.88 -0.65
C CYS A 244 -0.86 15.53 0.83
N LYS A 245 -2.14 15.49 1.24
CA LYS A 245 -2.59 15.22 2.62
C LYS A 245 -1.91 16.14 3.66
N GLY A 246 -1.79 17.43 3.33
CA GLY A 246 -1.24 18.44 4.23
C GLY A 246 0.29 18.48 4.34
N THR A 247 1.05 17.68 3.58
CA THR A 247 2.53 17.79 3.57
C THR A 247 3.02 19.03 2.82
N GLY A 248 2.30 19.42 1.76
CA GLY A 248 2.72 20.44 0.78
C GLY A 248 3.62 19.88 -0.32
N GLN A 249 3.99 18.60 -0.27
CA GLN A 249 4.93 17.95 -1.19
C GLN A 249 4.41 16.59 -1.66
N ILE A 250 4.78 16.20 -2.88
CA ILE A 250 4.44 14.92 -3.51
C ILE A 250 5.71 14.18 -3.93
N THR A 251 5.70 12.85 -3.83
CA THR A 251 6.79 11.99 -4.28
C THR A 251 6.77 11.86 -5.81
N SER A 252 7.93 12.04 -6.45
CA SER A 252 8.11 11.83 -7.89
C SER A 252 8.44 10.38 -8.25
N SER A 253 8.43 10.06 -9.54
CA SER A 253 8.98 8.80 -10.07
C SER A 253 10.51 8.73 -10.06
N ASN A 254 11.19 9.86 -9.88
CA ASN A 254 12.63 9.99 -10.08
C ASN A 254 13.38 9.75 -8.77
N LEU A 255 14.48 9.01 -8.84
CA LEU A 255 15.36 8.84 -7.68
C LEU A 255 15.99 10.19 -7.30
N CYS A 256 16.16 10.38 -6.00
CA CYS A 256 16.74 11.59 -5.43
C CYS A 256 18.26 11.59 -5.67
N ASP A 257 18.76 12.61 -6.36
CA ASP A 257 20.20 12.85 -6.58
C ASP A 257 20.90 13.53 -5.39
N HIS A 258 20.13 13.86 -4.35
CA HIS A 258 20.52 14.66 -3.18
C HIS A 258 21.03 16.09 -3.50
N THR A 259 20.96 16.57 -4.74
CA THR A 259 21.41 17.92 -5.10
C THR A 259 20.26 18.94 -5.01
N LYS A 260 20.60 20.23 -4.86
CA LYS A 260 19.61 21.31 -4.89
C LYS A 260 19.25 21.78 -6.31
N ASN A 261 19.59 21.00 -7.34
CA ASN A 261 19.25 21.37 -8.71
C ASN A 261 17.75 21.18 -8.94
N ASP A 262 17.00 22.27 -8.82
CA ASP A 262 15.60 22.32 -9.20
C ASP A 262 15.52 22.16 -10.73
N GLY A 263 15.18 20.94 -11.16
CA GLY A 263 15.25 20.47 -12.55
C GLY A 263 14.21 21.10 -13.50
N LEU A 264 14.13 22.43 -13.57
CA LEU A 264 13.34 23.22 -14.51
C LEU A 264 14.00 23.26 -15.90
N THR A 265 14.44 22.10 -16.41
CA THR A 265 15.07 21.93 -17.72
C THR A 265 14.33 20.91 -18.60
N TYR A 266 13.00 20.94 -18.59
CA TYR A 266 12.20 20.25 -19.61
C TYR A 266 10.86 20.94 -19.92
N SER A 267 10.78 21.64 -21.08
CA SER A 267 9.57 21.91 -21.91
C SER A 267 9.58 23.20 -22.77
N GLN A 268 10.73 23.87 -22.99
CA GLN A 268 10.82 25.05 -23.88
C GLN A 268 11.34 24.79 -25.32
N SER A 269 11.29 23.55 -25.80
CA SER A 269 11.45 23.24 -27.23
C SER A 269 10.21 22.52 -27.77
N ILE A 270 9.89 22.76 -29.06
CA ILE A 270 8.67 22.30 -29.77
C ILE A 270 7.41 23.17 -29.51
N ARG A 271 7.46 24.46 -29.90
CA ARG A 271 6.25 25.22 -30.34
C ARG A 271 6.50 26.45 -31.24
N THR A 272 7.52 26.35 -32.10
CA THR A 272 7.81 27.25 -33.24
C THR A 272 8.44 26.37 -34.33
N SER A 273 7.99 26.29 -35.58
CA SER A 273 6.96 27.09 -36.28
C SER A 273 6.24 26.24 -37.34
N PHE A 274 4.93 26.02 -37.19
CA PHE A 274 4.08 25.64 -38.32
C PHE A 274 3.50 26.94 -38.91
N ARG A 275 4.11 27.45 -39.99
CA ARG A 275 3.61 28.61 -40.72
C ARG A 275 3.16 28.15 -42.11
N ILE A 276 1.87 27.84 -42.22
CA ILE A 276 1.25 27.50 -43.52
C ILE A 276 1.01 28.81 -44.29
N ILE A 277 1.73 28.92 -45.40
CA ILE A 277 1.41 29.50 -46.71
C ILE A 277 0.20 30.44 -46.81
N GLY A 278 0.42 31.59 -47.46
CA GLY A 278 -0.63 32.41 -48.07
C GLY A 278 -0.06 33.37 -49.11
N HIS A 279 -0.07 32.93 -50.38
CA HIS A 279 0.16 33.74 -51.58
C HIS A 279 -0.74 33.21 -52.70
#